data_AF-A0A084UDT1-F1
#
_entry.id   AF-A0A084UDT1-F1
#
_cell.length_a   1.000
_cell.length_b   1.000
_cell.length_c   1.000
_cell.angle_alpha   90.00
_cell.angle_beta   90.00
_cell.angle_gamma   90.00
#
_symmetry.space_group_name_H-M   'P 1'
#
loop_
_entity.id
_entity.type
_entity.pdbx_description
1 polymer ?
#
loop_
_entity_poly.entity_id
_entity_poly.type
_entity_poly.pdbx_seq_one_letter_code
_entity_poly.pdbx_strand_id
1 'polypeptide(L)'
;MGGRTNNEAGKNVLIVSQSPVNRIVVARSLERSLLKSEAVAPDVALAALERVKPWLVIIDEQGSEPVLDKLLARLAQQRKASETRALPLALLIARDSNAKEAASQIFNSVLVRPVTPDVLLPVVERLARTV
;
A
#
# COMPACT_ATOMS: atom_id res chain seq x y z
N MET A 1 25.25 -24.49 0.48
CA MET A 1 24.92 -23.65 -0.69
C MET A 1 23.44 -23.34 -0.60
N GLY A 2 23.07 -22.05 -0.53
CA GLY A 2 21.68 -21.60 -0.35
C GLY A 2 21.47 -20.78 0.93
N GLY A 3 22.21 -19.69 1.09
CA GLY A 3 21.92 -18.68 2.11
C GLY A 3 20.56 -18.05 1.81
N ARG A 4 19.54 -18.44 2.57
CA ARG A 4 18.24 -17.75 2.60
C ARG A 4 18.50 -16.38 3.21
N THR A 5 18.55 -15.35 2.36
CA THR A 5 18.69 -13.96 2.81
C THR A 5 17.53 -13.63 3.74
N ASN A 6 17.84 -13.24 4.99
CA ASN A 6 16.93 -12.75 6.04
C ASN A 6 16.12 -11.47 5.66
N ASN A 7 15.97 -11.15 4.38
CA ASN A 7 15.40 -9.88 3.90
C ASN A 7 13.88 -9.94 3.61
N GLU A 8 13.25 -11.11 3.78
CA GLU A 8 11.82 -11.33 3.53
C GLU A 8 11.00 -11.29 4.82
N ALA A 9 11.63 -11.50 5.98
CA ALA A 9 11.02 -11.39 7.29
C ALA A 9 11.07 -9.93 7.80
N GLY A 10 10.12 -9.08 7.37
CA GLY A 10 10.06 -7.70 7.90
C GLY A 10 9.39 -6.64 7.03
N LYS A 11 8.84 -7.01 5.87
CA LYS A 11 8.18 -6.08 4.95
C LYS A 11 6.78 -5.69 5.49
N ASN A 12 6.70 -4.55 6.19
CA ASN A 12 5.46 -3.98 6.72
C ASN A 12 4.61 -3.32 5.62
N VAL A 13 3.34 -3.70 5.51
CA VAL A 13 2.35 -3.09 4.62
C VAL A 13 1.38 -2.27 5.44
N LEU A 14 1.15 -1.01 5.06
CA LEU A 14 0.09 -0.19 5.64
C LEU A 14 -1.11 -0.21 4.71
N ILE A 15 -2.28 -0.58 5.22
CA ILE A 15 -3.55 -0.58 4.49
C ILE A 15 -4.41 0.55 5.06
N VAL A 16 -4.88 1.44 4.19
CA VAL A 16 -5.72 2.58 4.55
C VAL A 16 -7.06 2.40 3.87
N SER A 17 -8.13 2.20 4.65
CA SER A 17 -9.49 2.08 4.13
C SER A 17 -10.51 2.56 5.15
N GLN A 18 -11.52 3.29 4.69
CA GLN A 18 -12.70 3.61 5.50
C GLN A 18 -13.54 2.38 5.82
N SER A 19 -13.60 1.41 4.90
CA SER A 19 -14.43 0.22 5.07
C SER A 19 -13.75 -0.77 6.02
N PRO A 20 -14.35 -1.09 7.18
CA PRO A 20 -13.81 -2.10 8.08
C PRO A 20 -13.73 -3.48 7.40
N VAL A 21 -14.67 -3.78 6.51
CA VAL A 21 -14.69 -5.03 5.74
C VAL A 21 -13.48 -5.09 4.81
N ASN A 22 -13.20 -4.03 4.06
CA ASN A 22 -12.06 -4.02 3.14
C ASN A 22 -10.73 -4.08 3.90
N ARG A 23 -10.62 -3.42 5.06
CA ARG A 23 -9.44 -3.57 5.94
C ARG A 23 -9.17 -5.03 6.28
N ILE A 24 -10.21 -5.77 6.67
CA ILE A 24 -10.10 -7.19 7.01
C ILE A 24 -9.74 -8.01 5.77
N VAL A 25 -10.48 -7.85 4.67
CA VAL A 25 -10.27 -8.65 3.45
C VAL A 25 -8.86 -8.43 2.88
N VAL A 26 -8.41 -7.18 2.78
CA VAL A 26 -7.07 -6.86 2.26
C VAL A 26 -6.00 -7.38 3.21
N ALA A 27 -6.11 -7.17 4.52
CA ALA A 27 -5.13 -7.68 5.48
C ALA A 27 -5.03 -9.22 5.43
N ARG A 28 -6.17 -9.92 5.48
CA ARG A 28 -6.24 -11.39 5.37
C ARG A 28 -5.68 -11.92 4.04
N SER A 29 -5.86 -11.16 2.96
CA SER A 29 -5.29 -11.51 1.66
C SER A 29 -3.76 -11.52 1.72
N LEU A 30 -3.15 -10.59 2.47
CA LEU A 30 -1.70 -10.46 2.59
C LEU A 30 -1.08 -11.41 3.62
N GLU A 31 -1.83 -11.90 4.60
CA GLU A 31 -1.31 -12.86 5.60
C GLU A 31 -0.70 -14.11 4.96
N ARG A 32 -1.19 -14.53 3.79
CA ARG A 32 -0.66 -15.67 3.03
C ARG A 32 0.74 -15.43 2.44
N SER A 33 1.22 -14.19 2.42
CA SER A 33 2.45 -13.77 1.75
C SER A 33 3.62 -13.44 2.69
N LEU A 34 3.57 -13.87 3.96
CA LEU A 34 4.55 -13.55 5.02
C LEU A 34 4.73 -12.03 5.27
N LEU A 35 3.82 -11.20 4.77
CA LEU A 35 3.82 -9.76 4.97
C LEU A 35 3.13 -9.41 6.29
N LYS A 36 3.71 -8.47 7.04
CA LYS A 36 3.06 -7.88 8.21
C LYS A 36 2.21 -6.72 7.76
N SER A 37 0.89 -6.86 7.81
CA SER A 37 -0.02 -5.79 7.43
C SER A 37 -0.60 -5.08 8.66
N GLU A 38 -0.65 -3.76 8.62
CA GLU A 38 -1.44 -2.96 9.55
C GLU A 38 -2.57 -2.26 8.78
N ALA A 39 -3.82 -2.55 9.13
CA ALA A 39 -4.98 -1.95 8.47
C ALA A 39 -5.64 -0.91 9.37
N VAL A 40 -5.71 0.32 8.87
CA VAL A 40 -6.15 1.48 9.63
C VAL A 40 -7.18 2.31 8.88
N ALA A 41 -7.94 3.11 9.62
CA ALA A 41 -8.80 4.13 9.01
C ALA A 41 -7.95 5.34 8.56
N PRO A 42 -8.45 6.14 7.60
CA PRO A 42 -7.71 7.30 7.10
C PRO A 42 -7.31 8.30 8.18
N ASP A 43 -8.17 8.58 9.15
CA ASP A 43 -7.93 9.56 10.22
C ASP A 43 -6.64 9.31 11.02
N VAL A 44 -6.25 8.04 11.19
CA VAL A 44 -5.01 7.64 11.87
C VAL A 44 -3.88 7.22 10.91
N ALA A 45 -4.12 7.26 9.59
CA ALA A 45 -3.18 6.74 8.59
C ALA A 45 -1.83 7.46 8.59
N LEU A 46 -1.81 8.77 8.82
CA LEU A 46 -0.56 9.55 8.90
C LEU A 46 0.28 9.13 10.10
N ALA A 47 -0.33 8.96 11.28
CA ALA A 47 0.37 8.52 12.47
C ALA A 47 0.90 7.08 12.30
N ALA A 48 0.10 6.21 11.68
CA ALA A 48 0.52 4.85 11.35
C ALA A 48 1.67 4.83 10.35
N LEU A 49 1.65 5.69 9.32
CA LEU A 49 2.73 5.79 8.33
C LEU A 49 4.08 6.11 8.99
N GLU A 50 4.11 7.09 9.89
CA GLU A 50 5.34 7.48 10.62
C GLU A 50 5.85 6.38 11.56
N ARG A 51 4.93 5.69 12.23
CA ARG A 51 5.27 4.64 13.20
C ARG A 51 5.71 3.35 12.51
N VAL A 52 4.97 2.90 11.51
CA VAL A 52 5.15 1.58 10.86
C VAL A 52 6.32 1.58 9.89
N LYS A 53 6.62 2.74 9.27
CA LYS A 53 7.60 2.89 8.18
C LYS A 53 7.45 1.77 7.14
N PRO A 54 6.26 1.66 6.52
CA PRO A 54 5.95 0.56 5.62
C PRO A 54 6.84 0.59 4.38
N TRP A 55 7.00 -0.56 3.72
CA TRP A 55 7.58 -0.61 2.37
C TRP A 55 6.52 -0.38 1.29
N LEU A 56 5.26 -0.70 1.60
CA LEU A 56 4.10 -0.57 0.72
C LEU A 56 2.93 0.05 1.49
N VAL A 57 2.30 1.04 0.89
CA VAL A 57 1.03 1.61 1.35
C VAL A 57 -0.05 1.23 0.34
N ILE A 58 -1.13 0.60 0.81
CA ILE A 58 -2.32 0.28 0.03
C ILE A 58 -3.41 1.26 0.45
N ILE A 59 -3.92 2.02 -0.50
CA ILE A 59 -4.96 3.04 -0.27
C ILE A 59 -6.25 2.57 -0.94
N ASP A 60 -7.30 2.38 -0.16
CA ASP A 60 -8.65 2.07 -0.64
C ASP A 60 -9.49 3.34 -0.73
N GLU A 61 -9.55 3.90 -1.94
CA GLU A 61 -10.26 5.15 -2.22
C GLU A 61 -11.77 4.88 -2.28
N GLN A 62 -12.49 5.26 -1.24
CA GLN A 62 -13.95 5.13 -1.13
C GLN A 62 -14.68 6.46 -1.41
N GLY A 63 -13.98 7.49 -1.91
CA GLY A 63 -14.50 8.84 -2.15
C GLY A 63 -13.41 9.90 -1.99
N SER A 64 -13.79 11.18 -2.20
CA SER A 64 -12.89 12.32 -2.05
C SER A 64 -12.66 12.64 -0.57
N GLU A 65 -11.55 12.17 -0.02
CA GLU A 65 -11.16 12.48 1.36
C GLU A 65 -9.93 13.41 1.41
N PRO A 66 -10.01 14.56 2.11
CA PRO A 66 -8.86 15.47 2.33
C PRO A 66 -7.66 14.81 3.02
N VAL A 67 -7.90 13.69 3.69
CA VAL A 67 -6.87 12.89 4.35
C VAL A 67 -5.94 12.21 3.34
N LEU A 68 -6.48 11.83 2.18
CA LEU A 68 -5.71 11.20 1.11
C LEU A 68 -4.63 12.15 0.60
N ASP A 69 -4.97 13.42 0.34
CA ASP A 69 -4.02 14.41 -0.16
C ASP A 69 -2.85 14.63 0.80
N LYS A 70 -3.14 14.72 2.11
CA LYS A 70 -2.10 14.85 3.14
C LYS A 70 -1.20 13.62 3.20
N LEU A 71 -1.77 12.43 3.08
CA LEU A 71 -1.02 11.18 3.04
C LEU A 71 -0.11 11.12 1.80
N LEU A 72 -0.64 11.43 0.61
CA LEU A 72 0.12 11.46 -0.64
C LEU A 72 1.26 12.49 -0.60
N ALA A 73 1.00 13.70 -0.07
CA ALA A 73 2.02 14.71 0.12
C ALA A 73 3.15 14.21 1.04
N ARG A 74 2.80 13.51 2.13
CA ARG A 74 3.79 12.94 3.05
C ARG A 74 4.59 11.81 2.42
N LEU A 75 3.95 10.93 1.66
CA LEU A 75 4.62 9.86 0.89
C LEU A 75 5.62 10.44 -0.10
N ALA A 76 5.23 11.50 -0.83
CA ALA A 76 6.12 12.19 -1.76
C ALA A 76 7.34 12.80 -1.05
N GLN A 77 7.17 13.35 0.16
CA GLN A 77 8.28 13.85 0.97
C GLN A 77 9.22 12.73 1.43
N GLN A 78 8.68 11.60 1.92
CA GLN A 78 9.49 10.45 2.33
C GLN A 78 10.32 9.89 1.17
N ARG A 79 9.72 9.80 -0.03
CA ARG A 79 10.39 9.35 -1.25
C ARG A 79 11.52 10.29 -1.67
N LYS A 80 11.32 11.61 -1.60
CA LYS A 80 12.34 12.62 -1.94
C LYS A 80 13.50 12.66 -0.94
N ALA A 81 13.23 12.37 0.33
CA ALA A 81 14.25 12.36 1.37
C ALA A 81 15.14 11.11 1.35
N SER A 82 14.75 10.06 0.62
CA SER A 82 15.56 8.85 0.49
C SER A 82 16.54 8.96 -0.67
N GLU A 83 17.84 8.92 -0.36
CA GLU A 83 18.93 9.01 -1.34
C GLU A 83 19.12 7.73 -2.16
N THR A 84 18.68 6.58 -1.63
CA THR A 84 18.95 5.25 -2.20
C THR A 84 17.72 4.55 -2.78
N ARG A 85 16.51 4.85 -2.30
CA ARG A 85 15.28 4.15 -2.72
C ARG A 85 14.02 4.94 -2.38
N ALA A 86 13.17 5.21 -3.38
CA ALA A 86 11.92 5.96 -3.20
C ALA A 86 10.83 5.10 -2.52
N LEU A 87 11.02 4.78 -1.25
CA LEU A 87 10.01 4.13 -0.40
C LEU A 87 9.18 5.17 0.38
N PRO A 88 7.95 4.82 0.76
CA PRO A 88 7.23 3.58 0.44
C PRO A 88 6.65 3.54 -0.98
N LEU A 89 6.47 2.33 -1.52
CA LEU A 89 5.61 2.11 -2.70
C LEU A 89 4.16 2.41 -2.33
N ALA A 90 3.37 2.84 -3.31
CA ALA A 90 1.94 3.11 -3.13
C ALA A 90 1.11 2.32 -4.15
N LEU A 91 0.09 1.61 -3.66
CA LEU A 91 -0.92 0.93 -4.44
C LEU A 91 -2.27 1.58 -4.17
N LEU A 92 -2.99 1.96 -5.23
CA LEU A 92 -4.36 2.45 -5.12
C LEU A 92 -5.35 1.31 -5.42
N ILE A 93 -6.38 1.17 -4.59
CA ILE A 93 -7.60 0.45 -4.90
C ILE A 93 -8.64 1.51 -5.29
N ALA A 94 -8.87 1.63 -6.58
CA ALA A 94 -9.74 2.60 -7.22
C ALA A 94 -11.17 2.06 -7.38
N ARG A 95 -12.15 2.96 -7.31
CA ARG A 95 -13.56 2.64 -7.58
C ARG A 95 -13.80 2.18 -9.02
N ASP A 96 -13.20 2.86 -9.99
CA ASP A 96 -13.40 2.62 -11.42
C ASP A 96 -12.12 2.87 -12.24
N SER A 97 -12.21 2.59 -13.54
CA SER A 97 -11.09 2.73 -14.47
C SER A 97 -10.70 4.18 -14.76
N ASN A 98 -11.58 5.17 -14.54
CA ASN A 98 -11.22 6.58 -14.76
C ASN A 98 -10.32 7.08 -13.64
N ALA A 99 -10.57 6.66 -12.39
CA ALA A 99 -9.69 6.93 -11.26
C ALA A 99 -8.28 6.32 -11.43
N LYS A 100 -8.14 5.27 -12.25
CA LYS A 100 -6.85 4.62 -12.53
C LYS A 100 -5.89 5.48 -13.35
N GLU A 101 -6.40 6.17 -14.37
CA GLU A 101 -5.56 6.98 -15.27
C GLU A 101 -5.04 8.24 -14.57
N ALA A 102 -5.87 8.88 -13.74
CA ALA A 102 -5.45 10.03 -12.95
C ALA A 102 -4.40 9.67 -11.87
N ALA A 103 -4.47 8.45 -11.34
CA ALA A 103 -3.63 8.00 -10.23
C ALA A 103 -2.25 7.44 -10.65
N SER A 104 -2.05 7.11 -11.93
CA SER A 104 -0.83 6.42 -12.37
C SER A 104 0.47 7.23 -12.21
N GLN A 105 0.38 8.55 -12.03
CA GLN A 105 1.55 9.40 -11.80
C GLN A 105 2.08 9.35 -10.35
N ILE A 106 1.23 9.00 -9.39
CA ILE A 106 1.56 9.04 -7.96
C ILE A 106 1.74 7.62 -7.39
N PHE A 107 0.99 6.66 -7.93
CA PHE A 107 0.94 5.29 -7.47
C PHE A 107 1.80 4.36 -8.33
N ASN A 108 2.50 3.44 -7.68
CA ASN A 108 3.30 2.41 -8.37
C ASN A 108 2.43 1.35 -9.03
N SER A 109 1.19 1.17 -8.55
CA SER A 109 0.18 0.32 -9.18
C SER A 109 -1.22 0.77 -8.77
N VAL A 110 -2.20 0.47 -9.61
CA VAL A 110 -3.61 0.73 -9.34
C VAL A 110 -4.41 -0.53 -9.65
N LEU A 111 -5.26 -0.93 -8.70
CA LEU A 111 -6.23 -2.00 -8.79
C LEU A 111 -7.63 -1.39 -8.86
N VAL A 112 -8.45 -1.86 -9.79
CA VAL A 112 -9.87 -1.48 -9.82
C VAL A 112 -10.65 -2.53 -9.03
N ARG A 113 -11.64 -2.10 -8.25
CA ARG A 113 -12.53 -3.01 -7.53
C ARG A 113 -13.28 -3.95 -8.50
N PRO A 114 -13.69 -5.16 -8.07
CA PRO A 114 -13.57 -5.71 -6.72
C PRO A 114 -12.15 -6.20 -6.39
N VAL A 115 -11.73 -6.02 -5.13
CA VAL A 115 -10.42 -6.52 -4.67
C VAL A 115 -10.60 -7.90 -4.04
N THR A 116 -9.97 -8.89 -4.66
CA THR A 116 -9.90 -10.26 -4.17
C THR A 116 -8.43 -10.64 -3.91
N PRO A 117 -8.18 -11.66 -3.07
CA PRO A 117 -6.82 -12.15 -2.82
C PRO A 117 -6.07 -12.51 -4.11
N ASP A 118 -6.75 -13.16 -5.05
CA ASP A 118 -6.18 -13.63 -6.32
C ASP A 118 -5.72 -12.49 -7.24
N VAL A 119 -6.32 -11.31 -7.10
CA VAL A 119 -5.94 -10.11 -7.87
C VAL A 119 -4.89 -9.30 -7.11
N LEU A 120 -5.01 -9.22 -5.79
CA LEU A 120 -4.13 -8.40 -4.95
C LEU A 120 -2.72 -8.99 -4.82
N LEU A 121 -2.63 -10.29 -4.54
CA LEU A 121 -1.36 -10.96 -4.25
C LEU A 121 -0.35 -10.85 -5.40
N PRO A 122 -0.71 -11.14 -6.67
CA PRO A 122 0.24 -11.02 -7.77
C PRO A 122 0.78 -9.59 -7.96
N VAL A 123 -0.03 -8.57 -7.68
CA VAL A 123 0.40 -7.17 -7.79
C VAL A 123 1.39 -6.82 -6.67
N VAL A 124 1.12 -7.25 -5.45
CA VAL A 124 2.02 -7.02 -4.31
C VAL A 124 3.34 -7.77 -4.52
N GLU A 125 3.31 -9.02 -4.99
CA GLU A 125 4.52 -9.78 -5.33
C GLU A 125 5.33 -9.12 -6.43
N ARG A 126 4.68 -8.59 -7.48
CA ARG A 126 5.36 -7.84 -8.55
C ARG A 126 6.05 -6.59 -7.99
N LEU A 127 5.37 -5.83 -7.13
CA LEU A 127 5.93 -4.64 -6.49
C LEU A 127 7.13 -5.01 -5.61
N ALA A 128 7.05 -6.12 -4.87
CA ALA A 128 8.13 -6.61 -4.01
C ALA A 128 9.40 -7.01 -4.78
N ARG A 129 9.32 -7.28 -6.08
CA ARG A 129 10.47 -7.58 -6.96
C ARG A 129 11.09 -6.33 -7.60
N THR A 130 10.40 -5.20 -7.58
CA THR A 130 10.84 -3.96 -8.25
C THR A 130 11.90 -3.22 -7.43
N VAL A 131 12.24 -3.75 -6.26
CA VAL A 131 12.63 -2.96 -5.10
C VAL A 131 13.68 -3.77 -4.35
#